data_AF-A0A414SDQ1-F1
#
_entry.id   AF-A0A414SDQ1-F1
#
_cell.length_a   1.000
_cell.length_b   1.000
_cell.length_c   1.000
_cell.angle_alpha   90.00
_cell.angle_beta   90.00
_cell.angle_gamma   90.00
#
_symmetry.space_group_name_H-M   'P 1'
#
loop_
_entity.id
_entity.type
_entity.pdbx_description
1 polymer ?
#
loop_
_entity_poly.entity_id
_entity_poly.type
_entity_poly.pdbx_seq_one_letter_code
_entity_poly.pdbx_strand_id
1 'polypeptide(L)'
;MINGRDITMKFKKDSILISLTFLMIISSPYIQQTINNSIKLILELIVLMIILVVNSKINIKAIFTILPCILFFFSTTYSTFRWSGISSRLMNSIVTNLGYLLFFYVLYYQCKKNENNVKKVVYENVIFYTIILDIFVLITQGKGLGGLSEPVYLLGNKFMLSYFHMALLALMINNCFELKKENKIGIIFYTIYSILICRIADTMTGVLGLIFILLYWLFLNKKLGFYKLSIKPIAVLSFFIGLNAIFLFSNVIIKNEIISSFLMKYSHTDTLLSGRLPMYRIAIQSISTNKVWGYGVNYDIVQQTLSFGNPQNGLLKILLDYGVIGFILFCGILWKTFNLLSKANLQNKDFGLVAFVYSMLFCSLIEINLDSLFFFFIALVLGCANSYMEKGKKAIIGC
;
A
#
# COMPACT_ATOMS: atom_id res chain seq x y z
N MET A 1 -23.55 -2.91 -36.78
CA MET A 1 -22.60 -1.82 -36.48
C MET A 1 -22.84 -1.35 -35.06
N ILE A 2 -21.99 -1.76 -34.10
CA ILE A 2 -22.01 -1.16 -32.75
C ILE A 2 -21.24 0.16 -32.86
N ASN A 3 -21.93 1.28 -32.65
CA ASN A 3 -21.41 2.63 -32.89
C ASN A 3 -20.13 2.89 -32.08
N GLY A 4 -19.06 3.35 -32.74
CA GLY A 4 -17.79 3.73 -32.08
C GLY A 4 -17.93 4.81 -31.00
N ARG A 5 -19.03 5.59 -31.02
CA ARG A 5 -19.38 6.56 -29.97
C ARG A 5 -19.79 5.89 -28.64
N ASP A 6 -20.48 4.75 -28.68
CA ASP A 6 -20.90 4.04 -27.45
C ASP A 6 -19.72 3.35 -26.76
N ILE A 7 -18.76 2.87 -27.55
CA ILE A 7 -17.53 2.25 -27.06
C ILE A 7 -16.64 3.32 -26.39
N THR A 8 -16.44 4.47 -27.04
CA THR A 8 -15.64 5.57 -26.49
C THR A 8 -16.26 6.19 -25.23
N MET A 9 -17.59 6.36 -25.18
CA MET A 9 -18.27 6.80 -23.95
C MET A 9 -18.15 5.80 -22.79
N LYS A 10 -18.20 4.49 -23.06
CA LYS A 10 -17.98 3.46 -22.02
C LYS A 10 -16.56 3.50 -21.46
N PHE A 11 -15.54 3.66 -22.31
CA PHE A 11 -14.15 3.81 -21.85
C PHE A 11 -13.96 5.03 -20.96
N LYS A 12 -14.59 6.17 -21.30
CA LYS A 12 -14.50 7.39 -20.50
C LYS A 12 -15.13 7.22 -19.11
N LYS A 13 -16.25 6.50 -19.00
CA LYS A 13 -16.92 6.21 -17.71
C LYS A 13 -16.07 5.30 -16.81
N ASP A 14 -15.47 4.26 -17.37
CA ASP A 14 -14.63 3.33 -16.59
C ASP A 14 -13.37 4.03 -16.05
N SER A 15 -12.73 4.91 -16.85
CA SER A 15 -11.58 5.70 -16.41
C SER A 15 -11.93 6.72 -15.32
N ILE A 16 -13.12 7.36 -15.41
CA ILE A 16 -13.61 8.26 -14.35
C ILE A 16 -13.81 7.50 -13.05
N LEU A 17 -14.45 6.32 -13.09
CA LEU A 17 -14.67 5.51 -11.88
C LEU A 17 -13.35 5.15 -11.20
N ILE A 18 -12.35 4.70 -11.96
CA ILE A 18 -11.03 4.35 -11.41
C ILE A 18 -10.34 5.58 -10.79
N SER A 19 -10.45 6.74 -11.43
CA SER A 19 -9.84 7.98 -10.93
C SER A 19 -10.53 8.50 -9.67
N LEU A 20 -11.87 8.38 -9.59
CA LEU A 20 -12.65 8.67 -8.37
C LEU A 20 -12.30 7.73 -7.23
N THR A 21 -12.12 6.44 -7.51
CA THR A 21 -11.62 5.48 -6.52
C THR A 21 -10.21 5.84 -6.06
N PHE A 22 -9.33 6.24 -6.97
CA PHE A 22 -7.96 6.66 -6.63
C PHE A 22 -7.92 7.91 -5.73
N LEU A 23 -8.83 8.87 -5.96
CA LEU A 23 -8.96 10.10 -5.18
C LEU A 23 -9.16 9.86 -3.68
N MET A 24 -9.76 8.73 -3.28
CA MET A 24 -9.99 8.40 -1.86
C MET A 24 -8.69 8.18 -1.06
N ILE A 25 -7.58 7.91 -1.76
CA ILE A 25 -6.24 7.79 -1.15
C ILE A 25 -5.78 9.15 -0.61
N ILE A 26 -6.20 10.25 -1.25
CA ILE A 26 -5.72 11.59 -0.97
C ILE A 26 -6.44 12.18 0.25
N SER A 27 -5.68 12.83 1.13
CA SER A 27 -6.22 13.68 2.20
C SER A 27 -5.33 14.90 2.40
N SER A 28 -5.93 16.04 2.74
CA SER A 28 -5.18 17.26 3.00
C SER A 28 -4.86 17.37 4.50
N PRO A 29 -3.58 17.53 4.89
CA PRO A 29 -3.19 17.66 6.29
C PRO A 29 -3.60 19.02 6.90
N TYR A 30 -3.96 20.01 6.07
CA TYR A 30 -4.40 21.34 6.52
C TYR A 30 -5.89 21.40 6.88
N ILE A 31 -6.63 20.32 6.60
CA ILE A 31 -8.06 20.22 6.86
C ILE A 31 -8.28 19.30 8.06
N GLN A 32 -9.22 19.65 8.93
CA GLN A 32 -9.57 18.83 10.08
C GLN A 32 -9.97 17.41 9.63
N GLN A 33 -9.58 16.39 10.40
CA GLN A 33 -9.85 14.98 10.08
C GLN A 33 -11.34 14.70 9.81
N THR A 34 -12.24 15.37 10.53
CA THR A 34 -13.69 15.26 10.33
C THR A 34 -14.10 15.64 8.92
N ILE A 35 -13.62 16.77 8.40
CA ILE A 35 -13.92 17.27 7.06
C ILE A 35 -13.26 16.36 6.01
N ASN A 36 -12.01 15.92 6.21
CA ASN A 36 -11.38 14.93 5.34
C ASN A 36 -12.22 13.65 5.24
N ASN A 37 -12.71 13.14 6.37
CA ASN A 37 -13.56 11.96 6.42
C ASN A 37 -14.91 12.20 5.73
N SER A 38 -15.51 13.38 5.88
CA SER A 38 -16.74 13.75 5.16
C SER A 38 -16.54 13.78 3.65
N ILE A 39 -15.43 14.37 3.16
CA ILE A 39 -15.10 14.40 1.73
C ILE A 39 -14.91 12.98 1.19
N LYS A 40 -14.16 12.13 1.91
CA LYS A 40 -13.96 10.72 1.53
C LYS A 40 -15.27 9.96 1.48
N LEU A 41 -16.14 10.10 2.49
CA LEU A 41 -17.45 9.45 2.51
C LEU A 41 -18.32 9.89 1.33
N ILE A 42 -18.32 11.18 0.98
CA ILE A 42 -19.06 11.68 -0.20
C ILE A 42 -18.54 11.02 -1.48
N LEU A 43 -17.22 10.93 -1.65
CA LEU A 43 -16.60 10.23 -2.78
C LEU A 43 -16.97 8.73 -2.81
N GLU A 44 -16.96 8.08 -1.66
CA GLU A 44 -17.36 6.66 -1.50
C GLU A 44 -18.82 6.43 -1.91
N LEU A 45 -19.73 7.32 -1.49
CA LEU A 45 -21.13 7.29 -1.88
C LEU A 45 -21.32 7.51 -3.38
N ILE A 46 -20.59 8.43 -4.00
CA ILE A 46 -20.62 8.66 -5.46
C ILE A 46 -20.17 7.39 -6.20
N VAL A 47 -19.06 6.78 -5.78
CA VAL A 47 -18.55 5.54 -6.39
C VAL A 47 -19.55 4.39 -6.22
N LEU A 48 -20.16 4.24 -5.04
CA LEU A 48 -21.22 3.26 -4.79
C LEU A 48 -22.42 3.47 -5.73
N MET A 49 -22.88 4.71 -5.90
CA MET A 49 -23.98 5.03 -6.80
C MET A 49 -23.64 4.67 -8.26
N ILE A 50 -22.43 5.00 -8.72
CA ILE A 50 -22.00 4.62 -10.08
C ILE A 50 -21.98 3.09 -10.22
N ILE A 51 -21.49 2.36 -9.21
CA ILE A 51 -21.49 0.90 -9.21
C ILE A 51 -22.91 0.35 -9.32
N LEU A 52 -23.86 0.86 -8.53
CA LEU A 52 -25.26 0.40 -8.52
C LEU A 52 -25.96 0.66 -9.86
N VAL A 53 -25.68 1.80 -10.50
CA VAL A 53 -26.24 2.16 -11.81
C VAL A 53 -25.62 1.30 -12.93
N VAL A 54 -24.32 1.01 -12.87
CA VAL A 54 -23.60 0.26 -13.90
C VAL A 54 -23.80 -1.26 -13.75
N ASN A 55 -23.86 -1.77 -12.51
CA ASN A 55 -24.04 -3.18 -12.20
C ASN A 55 -25.41 -3.40 -11.58
N SER A 56 -26.37 -3.89 -12.38
CA SER A 56 -27.73 -4.21 -11.90
C SER A 56 -27.79 -5.37 -10.89
N LYS A 57 -26.73 -6.18 -10.78
CA LYS A 57 -26.64 -7.31 -9.83
C LYS A 57 -25.27 -7.40 -9.18
N ILE A 58 -25.26 -7.66 -7.88
CA ILE A 58 -24.05 -7.91 -7.10
C ILE A 58 -23.47 -9.27 -7.49
N ASN A 59 -22.21 -9.30 -7.94
CA ASN A 59 -21.53 -10.55 -8.28
C ASN A 59 -21.01 -11.26 -7.02
N ILE A 60 -21.64 -12.38 -6.68
CA ILE A 60 -21.27 -13.24 -5.55
C ILE A 60 -19.81 -13.70 -5.62
N LYS A 61 -19.28 -13.97 -6.83
CA LYS A 61 -17.86 -14.37 -6.99
C LYS A 61 -16.90 -13.25 -6.62
N ALA A 62 -17.29 -11.98 -6.88
CA ALA A 62 -16.51 -10.83 -6.45
C ALA A 62 -16.45 -10.78 -4.93
N ILE A 63 -17.59 -10.93 -4.24
CA ILE A 63 -17.69 -10.94 -2.77
C ILE A 63 -16.79 -12.02 -2.17
N PHE A 64 -16.88 -13.27 -2.65
CA PHE A 64 -16.02 -14.35 -2.15
C PHE A 64 -14.53 -14.12 -2.42
N THR A 65 -14.20 -13.37 -3.49
CA THR A 65 -12.81 -13.03 -3.81
C THR A 65 -12.26 -11.99 -2.83
N ILE A 66 -13.07 -11.00 -2.45
CA ILE A 66 -12.70 -9.91 -1.54
C ILE A 66 -13.03 -10.19 -0.07
N LEU A 67 -13.55 -11.37 0.26
CA LEU A 67 -13.98 -11.76 1.61
C LEU A 67 -12.94 -11.47 2.72
N PRO A 68 -11.63 -11.73 2.54
CA PRO A 68 -10.65 -11.36 3.56
C PRO A 68 -10.63 -9.86 3.89
N CYS A 69 -10.87 -9.00 2.91
CA CYS A 69 -10.96 -7.55 3.10
C CYS A 69 -12.25 -7.17 3.84
N ILE A 70 -13.38 -7.83 3.54
CA ILE A 70 -14.65 -7.67 4.27
C ILE A 70 -14.48 -8.05 5.75
N LEU A 71 -13.86 -9.20 6.02
CA LEU A 71 -13.61 -9.63 7.39
C LEU A 71 -12.64 -8.68 8.11
N PHE A 72 -11.61 -8.19 7.42
CA PHE A 72 -10.69 -7.19 7.96
C PHE A 72 -11.42 -5.88 8.32
N PHE A 73 -12.32 -5.39 7.47
CA PHE A 73 -13.18 -4.24 7.76
C PHE A 73 -13.99 -4.41 9.06
N PHE A 74 -14.69 -5.55 9.20
CA PHE A 74 -15.48 -5.81 10.40
C PHE A 74 -14.61 -5.94 11.64
N SER A 75 -13.45 -6.60 11.54
CA SER A 75 -12.53 -6.77 12.66
C SER A 75 -11.93 -5.44 13.14
N THR A 76 -11.49 -4.58 12.23
CA THR A 76 -10.88 -3.27 12.57
C THR A 76 -11.92 -2.31 13.15
N THR A 77 -13.13 -2.31 12.60
CA THR A 77 -14.26 -1.52 13.11
C THR A 77 -14.70 -2.00 14.49
N TYR A 78 -14.83 -3.31 14.69
CA TYR A 78 -15.17 -3.90 15.99
C TYR A 78 -14.09 -3.62 17.05
N SER A 79 -12.82 -3.80 16.71
CA SER A 79 -11.69 -3.45 17.58
C SER A 79 -11.76 -1.99 18.03
N THR A 80 -12.02 -1.08 17.08
CA THR A 80 -12.10 0.36 17.35
C THR A 80 -13.33 0.72 18.18
N PHE A 81 -14.49 0.11 17.90
CA PHE A 81 -15.70 0.30 18.68
C PHE A 81 -15.51 -0.17 20.12
N ARG A 82 -14.91 -1.35 20.31
CA ARG A 82 -14.66 -1.92 21.64
C ARG A 82 -13.80 -1.00 22.51
N TRP A 83 -12.78 -0.39 21.93
CA TRP A 83 -11.86 0.45 22.69
C TRP A 83 -12.34 1.89 22.86
N SER A 84 -12.87 2.51 21.80
CA SER A 84 -13.15 3.94 21.77
C SER A 84 -14.64 4.30 21.76
N GLY A 85 -15.54 3.31 21.72
CA GLY A 85 -16.98 3.54 21.60
C GLY A 85 -17.37 4.29 20.31
N ILE A 86 -18.47 5.04 20.36
CA ILE A 86 -18.92 5.91 19.27
C ILE A 86 -18.07 7.19 19.29
N SER A 87 -16.94 7.16 18.59
CA SER A 87 -15.95 8.24 18.57
C SER A 87 -15.57 8.65 17.14
N SER A 88 -14.82 9.75 17.02
CA SER A 88 -14.19 10.14 15.75
C SER A 88 -13.23 9.06 15.20
N ARG A 89 -12.62 8.26 16.08
CA ARG A 89 -11.77 7.12 15.69
C ARG A 89 -12.58 6.01 15.04
N LEU A 90 -13.77 5.71 15.57
CA LEU A 90 -14.70 4.77 14.95
C LEU A 90 -15.13 5.24 13.56
N MET A 91 -15.49 6.52 13.43
CA MET A 91 -15.84 7.09 12.12
C MET A 91 -14.67 6.99 11.14
N ASN A 92 -13.44 7.29 11.60
CA ASN A 92 -12.23 7.14 10.79
C ASN A 92 -12.01 5.70 10.33
N SER A 93 -12.24 4.72 11.22
CA SER A 93 -12.18 3.30 10.89
C SER A 93 -13.19 2.93 9.81
N ILE A 94 -14.44 3.39 9.94
CA ILE A 94 -15.50 3.05 8.98
C ILE A 94 -15.18 3.60 7.60
N VAL A 95 -14.87 4.91 7.50
CA VAL A 95 -14.55 5.58 6.23
C VAL A 95 -13.33 4.93 5.58
N THR A 96 -12.22 4.82 6.29
CA THR A 96 -10.97 4.27 5.73
C THR A 96 -11.16 2.86 5.16
N ASN A 97 -11.84 1.98 5.90
CA ASN A 97 -12.05 0.62 5.46
C ASN A 97 -13.15 0.48 4.40
N LEU A 98 -14.14 1.38 4.36
CA LEU A 98 -15.10 1.43 3.26
C LEU A 98 -14.38 1.78 1.96
N GLY A 99 -13.46 2.76 2.00
CA GLY A 99 -12.53 3.05 0.91
C GLY A 99 -11.77 1.80 0.45
N TYR A 100 -11.21 1.01 1.37
CA TYR A 100 -10.51 -0.24 1.03
C TYR A 100 -11.44 -1.24 0.33
N LEU A 101 -12.64 -1.45 0.84
CA LEU A 101 -13.62 -2.34 0.19
C LEU A 101 -13.95 -1.89 -1.23
N LEU A 102 -14.09 -0.59 -1.44
CA LEU A 102 -14.32 -0.03 -2.77
C LEU A 102 -13.12 -0.21 -3.70
N PHE A 103 -11.88 -0.10 -3.19
CA PHE A 103 -10.67 -0.38 -3.98
C PHE A 103 -10.73 -1.81 -4.53
N PHE A 104 -10.94 -2.78 -3.64
CA PHE A 104 -11.00 -4.20 -4.01
C PHE A 104 -12.16 -4.49 -4.96
N TYR A 105 -13.34 -3.94 -4.70
CA TYR A 105 -14.52 -4.18 -5.53
C TYR A 105 -14.37 -3.54 -6.92
N VAL A 106 -14.06 -2.23 -7.01
CA VAL A 106 -13.95 -1.52 -8.29
C VAL A 106 -12.86 -2.13 -9.16
N LEU A 107 -11.66 -2.35 -8.60
CA LEU A 107 -10.53 -2.88 -9.38
C LEU A 107 -10.76 -4.34 -9.80
N TYR A 108 -11.46 -5.15 -9.00
CA TYR A 108 -11.88 -6.50 -9.42
C TYR A 108 -12.70 -6.46 -10.72
N TYR A 109 -13.72 -5.59 -10.79
CA TYR A 109 -14.58 -5.50 -11.98
C TYR A 109 -13.90 -4.84 -13.16
N GLN A 110 -13.18 -3.74 -12.94
CA GLN A 110 -12.59 -2.99 -14.05
C GLN A 110 -11.42 -3.75 -14.67
N CYS A 111 -10.59 -4.44 -13.89
CA CYS A 111 -9.52 -5.27 -14.44
C CYS A 111 -10.08 -6.47 -15.21
N LYS A 112 -11.20 -7.04 -14.75
CA LYS A 112 -11.88 -8.12 -15.47
C LYS A 112 -12.35 -7.69 -16.87
N LYS A 113 -12.76 -6.43 -17.04
CA LYS A 113 -13.10 -5.88 -18.36
C LYS A 113 -11.84 -5.62 -19.19
N ASN A 114 -10.91 -4.83 -18.66
CA ASN A 114 -9.68 -4.44 -19.36
C ASN A 114 -8.61 -3.98 -18.36
N GLU A 115 -7.76 -4.90 -17.94
CA GLU A 115 -6.66 -4.66 -16.99
C GLU A 115 -5.63 -3.65 -17.50
N ASN A 116 -5.39 -3.59 -18.81
CA ASN A 116 -4.43 -2.64 -19.39
C ASN A 116 -4.96 -1.21 -19.30
N ASN A 117 -6.26 -0.99 -19.54
CA ASN A 117 -6.87 0.32 -19.33
C ASN A 117 -6.81 0.73 -17.87
N VAL A 118 -7.07 -0.20 -16.93
CA VAL A 118 -6.96 0.11 -15.49
C VAL A 118 -5.55 0.55 -15.12
N LYS A 119 -4.52 -0.24 -15.49
CA LYS A 119 -3.12 0.11 -15.21
C LYS A 119 -2.72 1.45 -15.83
N LYS A 120 -3.19 1.75 -17.05
CA LYS A 120 -2.96 3.03 -17.71
C LYS A 120 -3.57 4.20 -16.93
N VAL A 121 -4.83 4.10 -16.52
CA VAL A 121 -5.52 5.16 -15.76
C VAL A 121 -4.88 5.34 -14.38
N VAL A 122 -4.48 4.25 -13.72
CA VAL A 122 -3.74 4.32 -12.45
C VAL A 122 -2.39 5.00 -12.65
N TYR A 123 -1.66 4.67 -13.72
CA TYR A 123 -0.39 5.32 -14.08
C TYR A 123 -0.55 6.83 -14.31
N GLU A 124 -1.58 7.25 -15.04
CA GLU A 124 -1.89 8.67 -15.27
C GLU A 124 -2.22 9.41 -13.97
N ASN A 125 -3.02 8.79 -13.08
CA ASN A 125 -3.32 9.36 -11.77
C ASN A 125 -2.05 9.48 -10.92
N VAL A 126 -1.23 8.43 -10.83
CA VAL A 126 0.03 8.46 -10.06
C VAL A 126 0.94 9.57 -10.58
N ILE A 127 1.13 9.72 -11.89
CA ILE A 127 1.90 10.83 -12.48
C ILE A 127 1.36 12.19 -12.02
N PHE A 128 0.05 12.39 -12.15
CA PHE A 128 -0.59 13.65 -11.80
C PHE A 128 -0.32 14.04 -10.34
N TYR A 129 -0.48 13.11 -9.39
CA TYR A 129 -0.21 13.38 -7.97
C TYR A 129 1.27 13.54 -7.66
N THR A 130 2.16 12.76 -8.28
CA THR A 130 3.60 12.93 -8.12
C THR A 130 4.03 14.32 -8.56
N ILE A 131 3.56 14.81 -9.73
CA ILE A 131 3.90 16.15 -10.22
C ILE A 131 3.42 17.23 -9.24
N ILE A 132 2.19 17.13 -8.73
CA ILE A 132 1.68 18.10 -7.75
C ILE A 132 2.55 18.13 -6.50
N LEU A 133 2.90 16.96 -5.97
CA LEU A 133 3.73 16.84 -4.77
C LEU A 133 5.15 17.36 -5.01
N ASP A 134 5.77 17.03 -6.14
CA ASP A 134 7.11 17.50 -6.53
C ASP A 134 7.16 19.03 -6.59
N ILE A 135 6.14 19.67 -7.19
CA ILE A 135 6.03 21.13 -7.23
C ILE A 135 6.07 21.71 -5.82
N PHE A 136 5.30 21.16 -4.88
CA PHE A 136 5.29 21.64 -3.50
C PHE A 136 6.62 21.37 -2.78
N VAL A 137 7.24 20.22 -2.98
CA VAL A 137 8.55 19.89 -2.40
C VAL A 137 9.62 20.87 -2.88
N LEU A 138 9.67 21.15 -4.19
CA LEU A 138 10.65 22.04 -4.78
C LEU A 138 10.46 23.50 -4.34
N ILE A 139 9.21 23.99 -4.32
CA ILE A 139 8.90 25.35 -3.85
C ILE A 139 9.24 25.52 -2.37
N THR A 140 8.93 24.53 -1.54
CA THR A 140 9.13 24.60 -0.09
C THR A 140 10.52 24.11 0.35
N GLN A 141 11.38 23.70 -0.59
CA GLN A 141 12.67 23.08 -0.32
C GLN A 141 12.56 21.91 0.68
N GLY A 142 11.48 21.12 0.56
CA GLY A 142 11.19 19.97 1.43
C GLY A 142 10.66 20.29 2.82
N LYS A 143 10.54 21.57 3.20
CA LYS A 143 10.06 21.98 4.53
C LYS A 143 8.54 21.94 4.68
N GLY A 144 7.80 21.76 3.59
CA GLY A 144 6.34 21.83 3.56
C GLY A 144 5.81 23.28 3.61
N LEU A 145 4.49 23.46 3.56
CA LEU A 145 3.88 24.80 3.55
C LEU A 145 3.83 25.48 4.93
N GLY A 146 4.44 24.87 5.96
CA GLY A 146 4.51 25.39 7.33
C GLY A 146 3.22 25.19 8.15
N GLY A 147 3.26 25.58 9.42
CA GLY A 147 2.11 25.54 10.33
C GLY A 147 1.86 24.22 11.06
N LEU A 148 2.67 23.18 10.79
CA LEU A 148 2.61 21.87 11.45
C LEU A 148 4.01 21.38 11.83
N SER A 149 4.09 20.46 12.79
CA SER A 149 5.35 19.94 13.34
C SER A 149 6.12 19.05 12.36
N GLU A 150 5.44 18.51 11.34
CA GLU A 150 6.05 17.68 10.30
C GLU A 150 5.92 18.34 8.92
N PRO A 151 6.87 18.12 8.00
CA PRO A 151 6.80 18.63 6.64
C PRO A 151 5.63 17.98 5.89
N VAL A 152 4.59 18.77 5.70
CA VAL A 152 3.36 18.41 5.02
C VAL A 152 3.09 19.30 3.81
N TYR A 153 2.51 18.71 2.77
CA TYR A 153 2.22 19.38 1.50
C TYR A 153 0.70 19.54 1.36
N LEU A 154 0.24 20.28 0.34
CA LEU A 154 -1.19 20.54 0.13
C LEU A 154 -2.01 19.24 0.15
N LEU A 155 -1.46 18.18 -0.46
CA LEU A 155 -2.04 16.85 -0.54
C LEU A 155 -1.05 15.84 0.04
N GLY A 156 -1.26 15.39 1.28
CA GLY A 156 -0.40 14.40 1.93
C GLY A 156 0.89 14.97 2.55
N ASN A 157 1.82 14.06 2.88
CA ASN A 157 3.04 14.35 3.61
C ASN A 157 4.29 13.84 2.85
N LYS A 158 5.47 14.01 3.45
CA LYS A 158 6.73 13.50 2.90
C LYS A 158 6.71 12.00 2.57
N PHE A 159 6.05 11.19 3.40
CA PHE A 159 5.97 9.74 3.16
C PHE A 159 5.10 9.43 1.93
N MET A 160 3.96 10.11 1.80
CA MET A 160 3.05 9.95 0.66
C MET A 160 3.74 10.30 -0.67
N LEU A 161 4.49 11.39 -0.72
CA LEU A 161 5.38 11.73 -1.86
C LEU A 161 6.27 10.54 -2.22
N SER A 162 7.02 10.02 -1.24
CA SER A 162 7.95 8.93 -1.50
C SER A 162 7.26 7.66 -2.02
N TYR A 163 6.07 7.35 -1.50
CA TYR A 163 5.32 6.18 -1.94
C TYR A 163 4.72 6.37 -3.33
N PHE A 164 4.36 7.59 -3.73
CA PHE A 164 3.99 7.89 -5.12
C PHE A 164 5.16 7.74 -6.08
N HIS A 165 6.37 8.16 -5.71
CA HIS A 165 7.55 7.89 -6.53
C HIS A 165 7.81 6.40 -6.71
N MET A 166 7.71 5.64 -5.61
CA MET A 166 7.84 4.17 -5.63
C MET A 166 6.77 3.52 -6.52
N ALA A 167 5.51 3.96 -6.41
CA ALA A 167 4.39 3.50 -7.23
C ALA A 167 4.61 3.80 -8.71
N LEU A 168 5.10 5.00 -9.05
CA LEU A 168 5.36 5.39 -10.43
C LEU A 168 6.50 4.57 -11.04
N LEU A 169 7.61 4.39 -10.31
CA LEU A 169 8.74 3.54 -10.75
C LEU A 169 8.27 2.10 -11.04
N ALA A 170 7.47 1.54 -10.13
CA ALA A 170 6.88 0.22 -10.29
C ALA A 170 6.00 0.11 -11.54
N LEU A 171 5.11 1.08 -11.79
CA LEU A 171 4.26 1.08 -12.97
C LEU A 171 5.05 1.30 -14.27
N MET A 172 6.11 2.13 -14.26
CA MET A 172 7.03 2.29 -15.40
C MET A 172 7.70 0.96 -15.76
N ILE A 173 8.19 0.22 -14.76
CA ILE A 173 8.75 -1.12 -14.95
C ILE A 173 7.69 -2.05 -15.55
N ASN A 174 6.47 -2.04 -15.02
CA ASN A 174 5.38 -2.87 -15.50
C ASN A 174 5.06 -2.61 -16.99
N ASN A 175 4.95 -1.34 -17.37
CA ASN A 175 4.73 -0.93 -18.75
C ASN A 175 5.86 -1.40 -19.68
N CYS A 176 7.12 -1.41 -19.23
CA CYS A 176 8.25 -1.92 -20.01
C CYS A 176 8.11 -3.42 -20.32
N PHE A 177 7.69 -4.22 -19.33
CA PHE A 177 7.44 -5.66 -19.52
C PHE A 177 6.25 -5.91 -20.47
N GLU A 178 5.17 -5.16 -20.30
CA GLU A 178 3.96 -5.31 -21.14
C GLU A 178 4.22 -4.97 -22.61
N LEU A 179 4.94 -3.87 -22.85
CA LEU A 179 5.29 -3.42 -24.19
C LEU A 179 6.46 -4.19 -24.80
N LYS A 180 7.10 -5.10 -24.04
CA LYS A 180 8.37 -5.76 -24.40
C LYS A 180 9.46 -4.77 -24.82
N LYS A 181 9.42 -3.55 -24.28
CA LYS A 181 10.38 -2.47 -24.56
C LYS A 181 11.23 -2.26 -23.32
N GLU A 182 12.52 -2.53 -23.44
CA GLU A 182 13.46 -2.29 -22.35
C GLU A 182 13.84 -0.81 -22.27
N ASN A 183 13.05 0.02 -21.57
CA ASN A 183 13.45 1.41 -21.29
C ASN A 183 14.32 1.50 -20.03
N LYS A 184 15.50 0.86 -20.07
CA LYS A 184 16.41 0.81 -18.91
C LYS A 184 16.89 2.20 -18.50
N ILE A 185 17.20 3.05 -19.48
CA ILE A 185 17.69 4.42 -19.26
C ILE A 185 16.63 5.25 -18.55
N GLY A 186 15.37 5.21 -19.02
CA GLY A 186 14.27 5.95 -18.40
C GLY A 186 14.00 5.50 -16.95
N ILE A 187 14.07 4.20 -16.67
CA ILE A 187 13.91 3.66 -15.31
C ILE A 187 15.04 4.15 -14.38
N ILE A 188 16.29 4.09 -14.84
CA ILE A 188 17.44 4.55 -14.05
C ILE A 188 17.37 6.06 -13.80
N PHE A 189 17.10 6.86 -14.84
CA PHE A 189 17.00 8.31 -14.73
C PHE A 189 15.88 8.73 -13.78
N TYR A 190 14.70 8.10 -13.89
CA TYR A 190 13.59 8.34 -12.99
C TYR A 190 13.91 7.93 -11.54
N THR A 191 14.68 6.85 -11.35
CA THR A 191 15.12 6.44 -10.01
C THR A 191 16.06 7.48 -9.39
N ILE A 192 17.02 7.99 -10.16
CA ILE A 192 17.93 9.06 -9.71
C ILE A 192 17.15 10.32 -9.35
N TYR A 193 16.24 10.76 -10.24
CA TYR A 193 15.35 11.88 -10.00
C TYR A 193 14.56 11.71 -8.70
N SER A 194 13.92 10.56 -8.52
CA SER A 194 13.10 10.27 -7.34
C SER A 194 13.93 10.24 -6.06
N ILE A 195 15.17 9.75 -6.10
CA ILE A 195 16.11 9.78 -4.96
C ILE A 195 16.44 11.23 -4.59
N LEU A 196 16.69 12.11 -5.57
CA LEU A 196 16.97 13.52 -5.32
C LEU A 196 15.77 14.21 -4.64
N ILE A 197 14.55 14.01 -5.15
CA ILE A 197 13.34 14.56 -4.54
C ILE A 197 13.11 14.01 -3.13
N CYS A 198 13.27 12.69 -2.92
CA CYS A 198 13.15 12.08 -1.59
C CYS A 198 14.18 12.63 -0.60
N ARG A 199 15.39 12.97 -1.06
CA ARG A 199 16.43 13.61 -0.25
C ARG A 199 16.09 15.04 0.11
N ILE A 200 15.54 15.83 -0.82
CA ILE A 200 15.05 17.19 -0.54
C ILE A 200 13.94 17.13 0.53
N ALA A 201 13.04 16.14 0.45
CA ALA A 201 11.95 15.94 1.40
C ALA A 201 12.34 15.20 2.71
N ASP A 202 13.62 14.89 2.94
CA ASP A 202 14.13 14.14 4.10
C ASP A 202 13.39 12.80 4.34
N THR A 203 13.29 11.97 3.30
CA THR A 203 12.64 10.65 3.32
C THR A 203 13.59 9.51 2.97
N MET A 204 14.36 9.05 3.95
CA MET A 204 15.25 7.89 3.77
C MET A 204 14.48 6.62 3.39
N THR A 205 13.25 6.47 3.89
CA THR A 205 12.38 5.32 3.62
C THR A 205 11.98 5.24 2.15
N GLY A 206 11.70 6.40 1.54
CA GLY A 206 11.52 6.55 0.10
C GLY A 206 12.72 6.09 -0.70
N VAL A 207 13.91 6.58 -0.34
CA VAL A 207 15.18 6.22 -0.99
C VAL A 207 15.41 4.70 -0.92
N LEU A 208 15.26 4.11 0.26
CA LEU A 208 15.42 2.67 0.47
C LEU A 208 14.40 1.86 -0.34
N GLY A 209 13.15 2.31 -0.42
CA GLY A 209 12.12 1.68 -1.23
C GLY A 209 12.40 1.74 -2.73
N LEU A 210 12.82 2.90 -3.24
CA LEU A 210 13.20 3.05 -4.65
C LEU A 210 14.38 2.16 -5.03
N ILE A 211 15.42 2.10 -4.18
CA ILE A 211 16.57 1.20 -4.37
C ILE A 211 16.10 -0.25 -4.34
N PHE A 212 15.23 -0.62 -3.41
CA PHE A 212 14.69 -1.97 -3.33
C PHE A 212 13.97 -2.37 -4.63
N ILE A 213 13.10 -1.50 -5.17
CA ILE A 213 12.39 -1.75 -6.44
C ILE A 213 13.38 -1.91 -7.60
N LEU A 214 14.40 -1.05 -7.67
CA LEU A 214 15.42 -1.11 -8.71
C LEU A 214 16.22 -2.43 -8.63
N LEU A 215 16.68 -2.82 -7.44
CA LEU A 215 17.41 -4.08 -7.23
C LEU A 215 16.52 -5.29 -7.52
N TYR A 216 15.28 -5.27 -7.03
CA TYR A 216 14.28 -6.30 -7.31
C TYR A 216 14.15 -6.48 -8.83
N TRP A 217 14.00 -5.38 -9.58
CA TRP A 217 13.97 -5.40 -11.04
C TRP A 217 15.25 -5.94 -11.68
N LEU A 218 16.43 -5.42 -11.33
CA LEU A 218 17.69 -5.85 -11.94
C LEU A 218 17.98 -7.35 -11.72
N PHE A 219 17.72 -7.87 -10.52
CA PHE A 219 18.04 -9.25 -10.16
C PHE A 219 16.98 -10.26 -10.64
N LEU A 220 15.68 -9.92 -10.54
CA LEU A 220 14.61 -10.88 -10.76
C LEU A 220 14.02 -10.83 -12.17
N ASN A 221 14.17 -9.72 -12.91
CA ASN A 221 13.71 -9.62 -14.30
C ASN A 221 14.30 -10.75 -15.17
N LYS A 222 15.57 -11.09 -14.95
CA LYS A 222 16.28 -12.12 -15.72
C LYS A 222 16.04 -13.56 -15.26
N LYS A 223 15.38 -13.78 -14.12
CA LYS A 223 15.23 -15.11 -13.49
C LYS A 223 13.77 -15.45 -13.23
N LEU A 224 13.07 -15.97 -14.26
CA LEU A 224 11.66 -16.37 -14.19
C LEU A 224 11.34 -17.30 -12.99
N GLY A 225 12.26 -18.21 -12.64
CA GLY A 225 12.09 -19.11 -11.49
C GLY A 225 11.98 -18.36 -10.15
N PHE A 226 12.77 -17.31 -9.95
CA PHE A 226 12.69 -16.50 -8.74
C PHE A 226 11.45 -15.61 -8.72
N TYR A 227 11.02 -15.06 -9.87
CA TYR A 227 9.74 -14.35 -9.92
C TYR A 227 8.57 -15.28 -9.54
N LYS A 228 8.53 -16.50 -10.09
CA LYS A 228 7.54 -17.52 -9.73
C LYS A 228 7.57 -17.88 -8.24
N LEU A 229 8.73 -17.83 -7.60
CA LEU A 229 8.85 -17.98 -6.15
C LEU A 229 8.25 -16.77 -5.42
N SER A 230 8.58 -15.56 -5.84
CA SER A 230 8.13 -14.31 -5.20
C SER A 230 6.61 -14.08 -5.26
N ILE A 231 5.92 -14.66 -6.25
CA ILE A 231 4.44 -14.58 -6.30
C ILE A 231 3.75 -15.66 -5.47
N LYS A 232 4.48 -16.60 -4.85
CA LYS A 232 3.87 -17.59 -3.96
C LYS A 232 3.40 -16.90 -2.68
N PRO A 233 2.18 -17.17 -2.20
CA PRO A 233 1.65 -16.62 -0.94
C PRO A 233 2.60 -16.79 0.24
N ILE A 234 3.17 -17.99 0.38
CA ILE A 234 4.11 -18.32 1.46
C ILE A 234 5.35 -17.43 1.38
N ALA A 235 5.90 -17.18 0.19
CA ALA A 235 7.09 -16.34 0.04
C ALA A 235 6.82 -14.89 0.46
N VAL A 236 5.65 -14.33 0.13
CA VAL A 236 5.26 -12.97 0.52
C VAL A 236 5.05 -12.88 2.03
N LEU A 237 4.34 -13.84 2.63
CA LEU A 237 4.11 -13.85 4.08
C LEU A 237 5.41 -14.09 4.86
N SER A 238 6.25 -15.03 4.43
CA SER A 238 7.56 -15.27 5.04
C SER A 238 8.46 -14.05 4.92
N PHE A 239 8.42 -13.31 3.81
CA PHE A 239 9.13 -12.06 3.66
C PHE A 239 8.61 -11.00 4.64
N PHE A 240 7.29 -10.77 4.68
CA PHE A 240 6.69 -9.78 5.57
C PHE A 240 6.94 -10.09 7.05
N ILE A 241 6.62 -11.31 7.48
CA ILE A 241 6.77 -11.75 8.87
C ILE A 241 8.24 -11.85 9.22
N GLY A 242 9.06 -12.48 8.36
CA GLY A 242 10.48 -12.66 8.60
C GLY A 242 11.22 -11.34 8.76
N LEU A 243 10.97 -10.36 7.88
CA LEU A 243 11.58 -9.04 8.00
C LEU A 243 11.17 -8.33 9.29
N ASN A 244 9.87 -8.29 9.60
CA ASN A 244 9.40 -7.58 10.78
C ASN A 244 9.73 -8.32 12.09
N ALA A 245 9.89 -9.65 12.05
CA ALA A 245 10.29 -10.46 13.20
C ALA A 245 11.74 -10.19 13.63
N ILE A 246 12.64 -9.83 12.71
CA ILE A 246 14.04 -9.46 13.04
C ILE A 246 14.07 -8.38 14.13
N PHE A 247 13.11 -7.44 14.13
CA PHE A 247 13.02 -6.39 15.15
C PHE A 247 12.33 -6.83 16.44
N LEU A 248 11.40 -7.79 16.39
CA LEU A 248 10.84 -8.42 17.59
C LEU A 248 11.93 -9.19 18.37
N PHE A 249 12.91 -9.74 17.65
CA PHE A 249 14.10 -10.36 18.23
C PHE A 249 15.25 -9.38 18.45
N SER A 250 15.08 -8.07 18.21
CA SER A 250 16.15 -7.09 18.40
C SER A 250 16.71 -7.10 19.83
N ASN A 251 15.89 -7.33 20.87
CA ASN A 251 16.41 -7.50 22.24
C ASN A 251 17.28 -8.76 22.41
N VAL A 252 17.08 -9.82 21.62
CA VAL A 252 17.92 -11.02 21.59
C VAL A 252 19.18 -10.78 20.76
N ILE A 253 19.06 -10.05 19.64
CA ILE A 253 20.16 -9.69 18.74
C ILE A 253 21.10 -8.67 19.40
N ILE A 254 20.56 -7.70 20.16
CA ILE A 254 21.32 -6.67 20.91
C ILE A 254 21.96 -7.28 22.17
N LYS A 255 21.33 -8.28 22.79
CA LYS A 255 21.94 -9.05 23.89
C LYS A 255 23.10 -9.95 23.42
N ASN A 256 23.26 -10.16 22.11
CA ASN A 256 24.41 -10.86 21.57
C ASN A 256 25.59 -9.89 21.40
N GLU A 257 26.61 -10.02 22.26
CA GLU A 257 27.78 -9.13 22.31
C GLU A 257 28.53 -9.04 20.96
N ILE A 258 28.50 -10.10 20.14
CA ILE A 258 29.19 -10.14 18.84
C ILE A 258 28.47 -9.28 17.80
N ILE A 259 27.14 -9.31 17.77
CA ILE A 259 26.35 -8.52 16.82
C ILE A 259 26.26 -7.07 17.26
N SER A 260 26.12 -6.83 18.57
CA SER A 260 26.14 -5.50 19.17
C SER A 260 27.47 -4.77 18.90
N SER A 261 28.60 -5.43 19.12
CA SER A 261 29.93 -4.87 18.84
C SER A 261 30.18 -4.62 17.35
N PHE A 262 29.69 -5.50 16.45
CA PHE A 262 29.75 -5.28 15.01
C PHE A 262 28.92 -4.06 14.56
N LEU A 263 27.70 -3.92 15.08
CA LEU A 263 26.83 -2.78 14.79
C LEU A 263 27.40 -1.47 15.34
N MET A 264 27.96 -1.46 16.55
CA MET A 264 28.57 -0.27 17.15
C MET A 264 29.90 0.12 16.48
N LYS A 265 30.70 -0.85 16.02
CA LYS A 265 32.00 -0.59 15.37
C LYS A 265 31.91 0.16 14.04
N TYR A 266 30.76 0.07 13.35
CA TYR A 266 30.51 0.78 12.08
C TYR A 266 29.42 1.85 12.18
N SER A 267 28.85 2.06 13.37
CA SER A 267 27.82 3.05 13.65
C SER A 267 28.38 4.14 14.55
N HIS A 268 29.04 5.14 13.97
CA HIS A 268 29.45 6.36 14.69
C HIS A 268 28.25 7.26 15.10
N THR A 269 27.03 6.74 15.02
CA THR A 269 25.81 7.43 15.43
C THR A 269 24.93 6.45 16.21
N ASP A 270 24.81 6.68 17.52
CA ASP A 270 23.91 6.01 18.47
C ASP A 270 22.42 6.27 18.16
N THR A 271 21.96 6.30 16.90
CA THR A 271 20.65 6.91 16.57
C THR A 271 19.69 6.03 15.79
N LEU A 272 20.14 5.06 14.98
CA LEU A 272 19.23 4.40 14.02
C LEU A 272 18.38 3.27 14.63
N LEU A 273 18.92 2.52 15.61
CA LEU A 273 18.18 1.46 16.32
C LEU A 273 17.81 1.85 17.76
N SER A 274 18.74 2.44 18.49
CA SER A 274 18.63 2.87 19.90
C SER A 274 17.44 3.80 20.16
N GLY A 275 17.19 4.79 19.29
CA GLY A 275 16.09 5.76 19.44
C GLY A 275 14.68 5.15 19.28
N ARG A 276 14.58 3.99 18.59
CA ARG A 276 13.30 3.32 18.30
C ARG A 276 12.97 2.21 19.28
N LEU A 277 13.96 1.68 20.00
CA LEU A 277 13.75 0.65 21.02
C LEU A 277 12.72 1.03 22.09
N PRO A 278 12.70 2.28 22.63
CA PRO A 278 11.66 2.68 23.57
C PRO A 278 10.25 2.60 22.97
N MET A 279 10.08 3.03 21.72
CA MET A 279 8.81 2.99 21.00
C MET A 279 8.32 1.54 20.83
N TYR A 280 9.22 0.64 20.43
CA TYR A 280 8.91 -0.78 20.26
C TYR A 280 8.55 -1.44 21.59
N ARG A 281 9.26 -1.13 22.68
CA ARG A 281 8.97 -1.67 24.02
C ARG A 281 7.57 -1.29 24.48
N ILE A 282 7.19 -0.01 24.34
CA ILE A 282 5.84 0.48 24.70
C ILE A 282 4.78 -0.21 23.85
N ALA A 283 5.01 -0.32 22.54
CA ALA A 283 4.08 -1.01 21.65
C ALA A 283 3.90 -2.48 22.02
N ILE A 284 5.00 -3.22 22.24
CA ILE A 284 4.97 -4.65 22.61
C ILE A 284 4.29 -4.85 23.97
N GLN A 285 4.60 -4.01 24.96
CA GLN A 285 3.96 -4.08 26.28
C GLN A 285 2.45 -3.83 26.16
N SER A 286 2.04 -2.84 25.36
CA SER A 286 0.62 -2.56 25.11
C SER A 286 -0.06 -3.76 24.43
N ILE A 287 0.52 -4.28 23.35
CA ILE A 287 0.05 -5.48 22.64
C ILE A 287 -0.14 -6.65 23.62
N SER A 288 0.75 -6.81 24.60
CA SER A 288 0.66 -7.90 25.58
C SER A 288 -0.59 -7.84 26.46
N THR A 289 -1.17 -6.66 26.68
CA THR A 289 -2.38 -6.51 27.50
C THR A 289 -3.67 -6.70 26.70
N ASN A 290 -3.69 -6.35 25.42
CA ASN A 290 -4.86 -6.53 24.54
C ASN A 290 -4.49 -7.24 23.23
N LYS A 291 -4.06 -8.50 23.36
CA LYS A 291 -3.48 -9.30 22.26
C LYS A 291 -4.46 -9.60 21.13
N VAL A 292 -5.71 -9.91 21.46
CA VAL A 292 -6.66 -10.50 20.50
C VAL A 292 -7.20 -9.45 19.54
N TRP A 293 -7.67 -8.33 20.10
CA TRP A 293 -8.41 -7.32 19.34
C TRP A 293 -7.66 -6.00 19.19
N GLY A 294 -6.57 -5.76 19.92
CA GLY A 294 -5.88 -4.48 19.90
C GLY A 294 -6.75 -3.32 20.40
N TYR A 295 -6.32 -2.10 20.12
CA TYR A 295 -6.87 -0.87 20.69
C TYR A 295 -7.67 0.01 19.70
N GLY A 296 -7.87 -0.46 18.47
CA GLY A 296 -8.52 0.30 17.41
C GLY A 296 -7.59 1.19 16.59
N VAL A 297 -8.16 1.73 15.52
CA VAL A 297 -7.48 2.61 14.56
C VAL A 297 -6.83 3.80 15.26
N ASN A 298 -5.59 4.12 14.84
CA ASN A 298 -4.84 5.29 15.30
C ASN A 298 -4.62 5.31 16.81
N TYR A 299 -4.38 4.15 17.42
CA TYR A 299 -3.95 4.11 18.81
C TYR A 299 -2.55 4.72 18.95
N ASP A 300 -2.43 5.66 19.88
CA ASP A 300 -1.37 6.67 19.99
C ASP A 300 -0.56 6.54 21.29
N ILE A 301 -0.60 5.37 21.94
CA ILE A 301 0.07 5.13 23.23
C ILE A 301 1.57 5.47 23.24
N VAL A 302 2.27 5.25 22.12
CA VAL A 302 3.69 5.62 21.99
C VAL A 302 3.87 7.13 22.09
N GLN A 303 3.04 7.89 21.37
CA GLN A 303 3.07 9.35 21.41
C GLN A 303 2.65 9.88 22.78
N GLN A 304 1.63 9.28 23.41
CA GLN A 304 1.19 9.66 24.75
C GLN A 304 2.26 9.40 25.82
N THR A 305 3.05 8.32 25.67
CA THR A 305 4.05 7.92 26.66
C THR A 305 5.38 8.66 26.48
N LEU A 306 5.83 8.84 25.22
CA LEU A 306 7.13 9.48 24.92
C LEU A 306 7.00 10.96 24.57
N SER A 307 5.79 11.49 24.41
CA SER A 307 5.50 12.81 23.82
C SER A 307 5.89 12.98 22.35
N PHE A 308 6.42 11.93 21.70
CA PHE A 308 6.77 11.93 20.28
C PHE A 308 6.70 10.53 19.66
N GLY A 309 6.63 10.49 18.32
CA GLY A 309 6.78 9.27 17.54
C GLY A 309 5.57 8.34 17.55
N ASN A 310 5.75 7.20 16.90
CA ASN A 310 4.74 6.15 16.75
C ASN A 310 5.46 4.79 16.79
N PRO A 311 4.76 3.64 16.65
CA PRO A 311 5.42 2.34 16.67
C PRO A 311 6.51 2.11 15.60
N GLN A 312 6.67 2.97 14.58
CA GLN A 312 7.74 2.95 13.58
C GLN A 312 7.96 1.59 12.88
N ASN A 313 6.94 0.74 12.89
CA ASN A 313 6.94 -0.58 12.29
C ASN A 313 5.50 -0.97 11.94
N GLY A 314 5.26 -1.34 10.68
CA GLY A 314 3.94 -1.66 10.16
C GLY A 314 3.31 -2.90 10.81
N LEU A 315 4.08 -3.95 11.10
CA LEU A 315 3.56 -5.15 11.78
C LEU A 315 3.14 -4.82 13.22
N LEU A 316 4.01 -4.12 13.97
CA LEU A 316 3.69 -3.67 15.31
C LEU A 316 2.45 -2.79 15.33
N LYS A 317 2.30 -1.89 14.35
CA LYS A 317 1.12 -1.04 14.25
C LYS A 317 -0.16 -1.84 14.00
N ILE A 318 -0.13 -2.83 13.10
CA ILE A 318 -1.29 -3.71 12.85
C ILE A 318 -1.66 -4.49 14.12
N LEU A 319 -0.68 -5.05 14.83
CA LEU A 319 -0.93 -5.78 16.08
C LEU A 319 -1.44 -4.86 17.19
N LEU A 320 -0.90 -3.65 17.30
CA LEU A 320 -1.31 -2.67 18.30
C LEU A 320 -2.75 -2.20 18.04
N ASP A 321 -3.06 -1.83 16.81
CA ASP A 321 -4.38 -1.29 16.47
C ASP A 321 -5.42 -2.40 16.39
N TYR A 322 -5.11 -3.58 15.84
CA TYR A 322 -6.13 -4.58 15.49
C TYR A 322 -5.92 -5.98 16.10
N GLY A 323 -4.86 -6.15 16.90
CA GLY A 323 -4.53 -7.42 17.53
C GLY A 323 -4.17 -8.53 16.53
N VAL A 324 -4.07 -9.75 17.07
CA VAL A 324 -3.74 -10.95 16.29
C VAL A 324 -4.83 -11.25 15.25
N ILE A 325 -6.11 -10.97 15.53
CA ILE A 325 -7.19 -11.22 14.57
C ILE A 325 -7.03 -10.32 13.34
N GLY A 326 -6.83 -9.00 13.54
CA GLY A 326 -6.59 -8.09 12.42
C GLY A 326 -5.35 -8.47 11.61
N PHE A 327 -4.28 -8.89 12.28
CA PHE A 327 -3.06 -9.38 11.62
C PHE A 327 -3.30 -10.64 10.76
N ILE A 328 -4.03 -11.63 11.27
CA ILE A 328 -4.37 -12.84 10.52
C ILE A 328 -5.19 -12.49 9.27
N LEU A 329 -6.16 -11.58 9.41
CA LEU A 329 -7.02 -11.15 8.31
C LEU A 329 -6.23 -10.34 7.26
N PHE A 330 -5.32 -9.48 7.69
CA PHE A 330 -4.36 -8.80 6.81
C PHE A 330 -3.50 -9.81 6.03
N CYS A 331 -2.95 -10.83 6.71
CA CYS A 331 -2.24 -11.94 6.06
C CYS A 331 -3.15 -12.70 5.08
N GLY A 332 -4.44 -12.84 5.40
CA GLY A 332 -5.45 -13.43 4.52
C GLY A 332 -5.67 -12.65 3.22
N ILE A 333 -5.62 -11.31 3.27
CA ILE A 333 -5.68 -10.45 2.08
C ILE A 333 -4.46 -10.69 1.17
N LEU A 334 -3.26 -10.67 1.74
CA LEU A 334 -2.02 -10.97 1.01
C LEU A 334 -2.07 -12.38 0.41
N TRP A 335 -2.42 -13.38 1.22
CA TRP A 335 -2.50 -14.77 0.81
C TRP A 335 -3.45 -14.94 -0.37
N LYS A 336 -4.68 -14.40 -0.28
CA LYS A 336 -5.68 -14.50 -1.33
C LYS A 336 -5.20 -13.87 -2.64
N THR A 337 -4.62 -12.68 -2.55
CA THR A 337 -4.11 -11.93 -3.71
C THR A 337 -3.01 -12.69 -4.44
N PHE A 338 -1.97 -13.12 -3.72
CA PHE A 338 -0.85 -13.81 -4.32
C PHE A 338 -1.17 -15.25 -4.73
N ASN A 339 -2.16 -15.89 -4.10
CA ASN A 339 -2.61 -17.23 -4.50
C ASN A 339 -3.27 -17.16 -5.87
N LEU A 340 -4.12 -16.16 -6.11
CA LEU A 340 -4.70 -15.92 -7.43
C LEU A 340 -3.61 -15.59 -8.46
N LEU A 341 -2.67 -14.72 -8.12
CA LEU A 341 -1.58 -14.34 -9.02
C LEU A 341 -0.70 -15.54 -9.41
N SER A 342 -0.33 -16.38 -8.43
CA SER A 342 0.46 -17.59 -8.68
C SER A 342 -0.23 -18.60 -9.61
N LYS A 343 -1.57 -18.69 -9.53
CA LYS A 343 -2.39 -19.59 -10.36
C LYS A 343 -2.65 -19.06 -11.76
N ALA A 344 -2.57 -17.75 -11.96
CA ALA A 344 -2.78 -17.12 -13.26
C ALA A 344 -1.69 -17.46 -14.31
N ASN A 345 -0.59 -18.14 -13.90
CA ASN A 345 0.45 -18.71 -14.74
C ASN A 345 1.05 -17.71 -15.77
N LEU A 346 1.51 -16.56 -15.28
CA LEU A 346 1.92 -15.43 -16.12
C LEU A 346 3.42 -15.35 -16.40
N GLN A 347 3.73 -14.88 -17.61
CA GLN A 347 5.02 -14.34 -18.02
C GLN A 347 5.17 -12.88 -17.50
N ASN A 348 5.63 -12.68 -16.26
CA ASN A 348 6.15 -11.41 -15.70
C ASN A 348 5.34 -10.09 -15.91
N LYS A 349 4.05 -10.14 -16.30
CA LYS A 349 3.28 -8.93 -16.66
C LYS A 349 2.98 -7.97 -15.52
N ASP A 350 3.03 -8.42 -14.28
CA ASP A 350 2.75 -7.60 -13.09
C ASP A 350 4.00 -7.45 -12.20
N PHE A 351 5.17 -7.66 -12.79
CA PHE A 351 6.44 -7.62 -12.07
C PHE A 351 6.63 -6.33 -11.30
N GLY A 352 6.29 -5.19 -11.91
CA GLY A 352 6.40 -3.88 -11.26
C GLY A 352 5.45 -3.75 -10.07
N LEU A 353 4.20 -4.20 -10.22
CA LEU A 353 3.21 -4.18 -9.13
C LEU A 353 3.64 -5.04 -7.95
N VAL A 354 4.21 -6.23 -8.22
CA VAL A 354 4.77 -7.11 -7.19
C VAL A 354 5.96 -6.44 -6.50
N ALA A 355 6.86 -5.80 -7.26
CA ALA A 355 8.00 -5.07 -6.71
C ALA A 355 7.56 -3.95 -5.76
N PHE A 356 6.50 -3.20 -6.10
CA PHE A 356 5.92 -2.19 -5.23
C PHE A 356 5.43 -2.78 -3.90
N VAL A 357 4.65 -3.87 -3.95
CA VAL A 357 4.14 -4.53 -2.74
C VAL A 357 5.29 -4.99 -1.85
N TYR A 358 6.29 -5.67 -2.41
CA TYR A 358 7.47 -6.08 -1.66
C TYR A 358 8.23 -4.90 -1.06
N SER A 359 8.38 -3.81 -1.81
CA SER A 359 9.05 -2.61 -1.32
C SER A 359 8.29 -1.94 -0.18
N MET A 360 6.96 -1.92 -0.21
CA MET A 360 6.14 -1.41 0.90
C MET A 360 6.27 -2.32 2.12
N LEU A 361 6.24 -3.64 1.96
CA LEU A 361 6.48 -4.60 3.05
C LEU A 361 7.90 -4.47 3.63
N PHE A 362 8.89 -4.12 2.81
CA PHE A 362 10.25 -3.84 3.26
C PHE A 362 10.32 -2.52 4.04
N CYS A 363 9.71 -1.45 3.52
CA CYS A 363 9.69 -0.16 4.20
C CYS A 363 8.86 -0.20 5.51
N SER A 364 7.91 -1.14 5.63
CA SER A 364 7.14 -1.35 6.86
C SER A 364 8.01 -1.76 8.05
N LEU A 365 9.26 -2.15 7.81
CA LEU A 365 10.24 -2.46 8.84
C LEU A 365 10.53 -1.25 9.73
N ILE A 366 10.59 -0.08 9.11
CA ILE A 366 11.10 1.16 9.69
C ILE A 366 10.07 2.27 9.70
N GLU A 367 8.91 2.10 9.07
CA GLU A 367 7.80 3.07 9.09
C GLU A 367 6.45 2.36 9.10
N ILE A 368 5.41 3.13 9.42
CA ILE A 368 4.03 2.71 9.27
C ILE A 368 3.54 3.17 7.90
N ASN A 369 3.59 2.28 6.91
CA ASN A 369 3.29 2.59 5.51
C ASN A 369 2.20 1.71 4.87
N LEU A 370 1.64 0.77 5.62
CA LEU A 370 0.63 -0.19 5.15
C LEU A 370 -0.78 0.43 5.21
N ASP A 371 -0.97 1.52 4.45
CA ASP A 371 -2.17 2.36 4.43
C ASP A 371 -2.83 2.36 3.02
N SER A 372 -3.68 3.34 2.72
CA SER A 372 -4.57 3.42 1.56
C SER A 372 -3.90 3.13 0.21
N LEU A 373 -2.72 3.70 -0.06
CA LEU A 373 -2.00 3.44 -1.32
C LEU A 373 -1.55 1.97 -1.42
N PHE A 374 -1.12 1.37 -0.31
CA PHE A 374 -0.72 -0.04 -0.27
C PHE A 374 -1.93 -0.96 -0.51
N PHE A 375 -3.06 -0.71 0.16
CA PHE A 375 -4.30 -1.47 -0.07
C PHE A 375 -4.82 -1.30 -1.51
N PHE A 376 -4.71 -0.11 -2.09
CA PHE A 376 -5.07 0.13 -3.48
C PHE A 376 -4.22 -0.72 -4.46
N PHE A 377 -2.91 -0.78 -4.27
CA PHE A 377 -2.04 -1.59 -5.12
C PHE A 377 -2.23 -3.09 -4.92
N ILE A 378 -2.53 -3.57 -3.70
CA ILE A 378 -2.93 -4.97 -3.50
C ILE A 378 -4.22 -5.27 -4.27
N ALA A 379 -5.22 -4.38 -4.17
CA ALA A 379 -6.47 -4.52 -4.90
C ALA A 379 -6.25 -4.54 -6.42
N LEU A 380 -5.30 -3.73 -6.93
CA LEU A 380 -4.90 -3.73 -8.34
C LEU A 380 -4.28 -5.08 -8.74
N VAL A 381 -3.34 -5.61 -7.96
CA VAL A 381 -2.74 -6.94 -8.19
C VAL A 381 -3.81 -8.02 -8.21
N LEU A 382 -4.73 -8.03 -7.25
CA LEU A 382 -5.83 -8.99 -7.18
C LEU A 382 -6.77 -8.89 -8.40
N GLY A 383 -7.13 -7.66 -8.80
CA GLY A 383 -7.96 -7.42 -9.98
C GLY A 383 -7.30 -7.92 -11.27
N CYS A 384 -6.02 -7.60 -11.47
CA CYS A 384 -5.22 -8.09 -12.58
C CYS A 384 -5.15 -9.62 -12.58
N ALA A 385 -4.76 -10.24 -11.45
CA ALA A 385 -4.70 -11.69 -11.27
C ALA A 385 -6.01 -12.40 -11.67
N ASN A 386 -7.16 -11.86 -11.24
CA ASN A 386 -8.46 -12.41 -11.60
C ASN A 386 -8.74 -12.32 -13.12
N SER A 387 -8.42 -11.18 -13.75
CA SER A 387 -8.57 -11.00 -15.20
C SER A 387 -7.79 -12.05 -15.98
N TYR A 388 -6.55 -12.31 -15.59
CA TYR A 388 -5.70 -13.31 -16.25
C TYR A 388 -6.23 -14.73 -16.10
N MET A 389 -6.72 -15.09 -14.91
CA MET A 389 -7.36 -16.40 -14.69
C MET A 389 -8.59 -16.61 -15.59
N GLU A 390 -9.40 -15.57 -15.79
CA GLU A 390 -10.56 -15.67 -16.67
C GLU A 390 -10.17 -15.79 -18.15
N LYS A 391 -9.15 -15.05 -18.59
CA LYS A 391 -8.61 -15.17 -19.95
C LYS A 391 -8.02 -16.56 -20.20
N GLY A 392 -7.28 -17.11 -19.24
CA GLY A 392 -6.73 -18.47 -19.32
C GLY A 392 -7.81 -19.54 -19.45
N LYS A 393 -8.91 -19.44 -18.69
CA LYS A 393 -10.05 -20.38 -18.81
C LYS A 393 -10.74 -20.30 -20.16
N LYS A 394 -10.94 -19.10 -20.71
CA LYS A 394 -11.56 -18.92 -22.04
C LYS A 394 -10.71 -19.51 -23.16
N ALA A 395 -9.38 -19.42 -23.05
CA ALA A 395 -8.47 -20.01 -24.03
C ALA A 395 -8.51 -21.55 -24.02
N ILE A 396 -8.80 -22.18 -22.89
CA ILE A 396 -8.89 -23.65 -22.77
C ILE A 396 -10.24 -24.18 -23.29
N ILE A 397 -11.33 -23.43 -23.11
CA ILE A 397 -12.69 -23.85 -23.50
C ILE A 397 -12.99 -23.53 -24.97
N GLY A 398 -12.24 -22.59 -25.57
CA GLY A 398 -12.35 -22.22 -26.99
C GLY A 398 -11.45 -23.02 -27.94
N CYS A 399 -10.70 -24.00 -27.42
CA CYS A 399 -10.07 -25.09 -28.16
C CYS A 399 -10.88 -26.36 -27.89
#